data_AF-A0A951S3D3-F1
#
_entry.id   AF-A0A951S3D3-F1
#
_cell.length_a   1.000
_cell.length_b   1.000
_cell.length_c   1.000
_cell.angle_alpha   90.00
_cell.angle_beta   90.00
_cell.angle_gamma   90.00
#
_symmetry.space_group_name_H-M   'P 1'
#
loop_
_entity.id
_entity.type
_entity.pdbx_description
1 polymer ?
#
loop_
_entity_poly.entity_id
_entity_poly.type
_entity_poly.pdbx_seq_one_letter_code
_entity_poly.pdbx_strand_id
1 'polypeptide(L)'
;MKAQIWKTFWILLALTLVDIAFYFVIPHSTLRNWIFILLGIVKAFYIVGIFMHMKFEKKFLQKVIILPMGLVVYMIILILIEGVFTDTVRNLLP
;
A
#
# COMPACT_ATOMS: atom_id res chain seq x y z
N MET A 1 24.16 -5.44 -8.54
CA MET A 1 23.23 -5.05 -7.45
C MET A 1 22.76 -3.59 -7.55
N LYS A 2 23.65 -2.59 -7.68
CA LYS A 2 23.25 -1.16 -7.66
C LYS A 2 22.23 -0.75 -8.74
N ALA A 3 22.40 -1.23 -9.97
CA ALA A 3 21.51 -0.88 -11.09
C ALA A 3 20.06 -1.37 -10.90
N GLN A 4 19.85 -2.50 -10.20
CA GLN A 4 18.52 -3.06 -9.98
C GLN A 4 17.74 -2.25 -8.94
N ILE A 5 18.42 -1.83 -7.86
CA ILE A 5 17.84 -0.95 -6.83
C ILE A 5 17.43 0.38 -7.47
N TRP A 6 18.29 0.93 -8.32
CA TRP A 6 18.04 2.23 -8.94
C TRP A 6 16.91 2.18 -9.97
N LYS A 7 16.81 1.11 -10.74
CA LYS A 7 15.67 0.89 -11.64
C LYS A 7 14.35 0.78 -10.86
N THR A 8 14.32 0.00 -9.77
CA THR A 8 13.10 -0.15 -8.97
C THR A 8 12.72 1.13 -8.23
N PHE A 9 13.70 1.91 -7.77
CA PHE A 9 13.44 3.23 -7.19
C PHE A 9 12.66 4.13 -8.14
N TRP A 10 13.11 4.25 -9.40
CA TRP A 10 12.41 5.07 -10.39
C TRP A 10 11.02 4.54 -10.73
N ILE A 11 10.85 3.21 -10.82
CA ILE A 11 9.52 2.59 -11.02
C ILE A 11 8.59 2.92 -9.85
N LEU A 12 9.08 2.79 -8.61
CA LEU A 12 8.28 3.03 -7.41
C LEU A 12 7.94 4.52 -7.24
N LEU A 13 8.88 5.41 -7.58
CA LEU A 13 8.69 6.85 -7.57
C LEU A 13 7.62 7.25 -8.59
N ALA A 14 7.73 6.77 -9.83
CA ALA A 14 6.72 7.03 -10.86
C ALA A 14 5.34 6.50 -10.45
N LEU A 15 5.29 5.27 -9.91
CA LEU A 15 4.06 4.66 -9.42
C LEU A 15 3.42 5.49 -8.30
N THR A 16 4.23 6.05 -7.40
CA THR A 16 3.75 6.93 -6.32
C THR A 16 3.24 8.27 -6.83
N LEU A 17 3.93 8.89 -7.80
CA LEU A 17 3.47 10.14 -8.41
C LEU A 17 2.15 9.95 -9.15
N VAL A 18 2.00 8.85 -9.89
CA VAL A 18 0.76 8.51 -10.59
C VAL A 18 -0.40 8.31 -9.60
N ASP A 19 -0.13 7.62 -8.49
CA ASP A 19 -1.12 7.36 -7.45
C ASP A 19 -1.63 8.66 -6.78
N ILE A 20 -0.71 9.58 -6.47
CA ILE A 20 -1.05 10.91 -5.94
C ILE A 20 -1.83 11.73 -6.98
N ALA A 21 -1.42 11.69 -8.24
CA ALA A 21 -2.15 12.37 -9.31
C ALA A 21 -3.59 11.84 -9.45
N PHE A 22 -3.79 10.52 -9.44
CA PHE A 22 -5.12 9.92 -9.45
C PHE A 22 -5.95 10.30 -8.22
N TYR A 23 -5.32 10.40 -7.04
CA TYR A 23 -6.00 10.81 -5.82
C TYR A 23 -6.62 12.22 -5.93
N PHE A 24 -5.92 13.16 -6.55
CA PHE A 24 -6.40 14.54 -6.72
C PHE A 24 -7.35 14.71 -7.92
N VAL A 25 -7.21 13.91 -8.98
CA VAL A 25 -8.05 14.03 -10.18
C VAL A 25 -9.42 13.36 -9.99
N ILE A 26 -9.48 12.23 -9.28
CA ILE A 26 -10.72 11.47 -9.10
C ILE A 26 -11.50 12.05 -7.90
N PRO A 27 -12.80 12.37 -8.07
CA PRO A 27 -13.63 12.85 -6.96
C PRO A 27 -13.79 11.80 -5.86
N HIS A 28 -14.24 12.24 -4.69
CA HIS A 28 -14.44 11.39 -3.51
C HIS A 28 -15.48 10.32 -3.83
N SER A 29 -15.01 9.10 -4.12
CA SER A 29 -15.82 7.95 -4.50
C SER A 29 -15.16 6.67 -4.01
N THR A 30 -15.95 5.64 -3.78
CA THR A 30 -15.49 4.28 -3.42
C THR A 30 -14.46 3.76 -4.43
N LEU A 31 -14.60 4.14 -5.71
CA LEU A 31 -13.66 3.78 -6.77
C LEU A 31 -12.24 4.33 -6.53
N ARG A 32 -12.13 5.57 -6.03
CA ARG A 32 -10.85 6.18 -5.69
C ARG A 32 -10.16 5.42 -4.56
N ASN A 33 -10.91 5.06 -3.52
CA ASN A 33 -10.38 4.32 -2.38
C ASN A 33 -9.84 2.95 -2.82
N TRP A 34 -10.57 2.23 -3.67
CA TRP A 34 -10.11 0.95 -4.20
C TRP A 34 -8.84 1.05 -5.03
N ILE A 35 -8.75 2.04 -5.93
CA ILE A 35 -7.54 2.27 -6.74
C ILE A 35 -6.34 2.55 -5.85
N PHE A 36 -6.50 3.41 -4.84
CA PHE A 36 -5.43 3.79 -3.93
C PHE A 36 -4.92 2.60 -3.09
N ILE A 37 -5.84 1.76 -2.61
CA ILE A 37 -5.51 0.53 -1.88
C ILE A 37 -4.77 -0.46 -2.80
N LEU A 38 -5.25 -0.67 -4.02
CA LEU A 38 -4.70 -1.66 -4.95
C LEU A 38 -3.30 -1.25 -5.43
N LEU A 39 -3.12 0.02 -5.80
CA LEU A 39 -1.80 0.57 -6.11
C LEU A 39 -0.88 0.56 -4.88
N GLY A 40 -1.41 0.79 -3.67
CA GLY A 40 -0.70 0.64 -2.40
C GLY A 40 -0.14 -0.77 -2.18
N ILE A 41 -0.93 -1.81 -2.46
CA ILE A 41 -0.50 -3.21 -2.37
C ILE A 41 0.61 -3.50 -3.39
N VAL A 42 0.45 -3.04 -4.64
CA VAL A 42 1.49 -3.21 -5.68
C VAL A 42 2.81 -2.57 -5.21
N LYS A 43 2.77 -1.35 -4.69
CA LYS A 43 3.94 -0.66 -4.11
C LYS A 43 4.60 -1.50 -3.02
N ALA A 44 3.81 -2.04 -2.09
CA ALA A 44 4.32 -2.88 -1.00
C ALA A 44 5.06 -4.14 -1.51
N PHE A 45 4.55 -4.80 -2.56
CA PHE A 45 5.24 -5.93 -3.19
C PHE A 45 6.59 -5.55 -3.77
N TYR A 46 6.69 -4.42 -4.49
CA TYR A 46 7.96 -3.94 -5.03
C TYR A 46 8.96 -3.58 -3.92
N ILE A 47 8.48 -3.04 -2.80
CA ILE A 47 9.34 -2.71 -1.65
C ILE A 47 9.91 -3.95 -0.99
N VAL A 48 9.05 -4.90 -0.61
CA VAL A 48 9.47 -6.12 0.08
C VAL A 48 10.28 -7.03 -0.85
N GLY A 49 9.95 -7.07 -2.14
CA GLY A 49 10.67 -7.91 -3.11
C GLY A 49 12.09 -7.44 -3.41
N ILE A 50 12.30 -6.13 -3.62
CA ILE A 50 13.58 -5.61 -4.14
C ILE A 50 14.38 -4.79 -3.12
N PHE A 51 13.73 -3.91 -2.33
CA PHE A 51 14.46 -3.12 -1.33
C PHE A 51 14.92 -3.97 -0.15
N MET A 52 14.18 -5.03 0.19
CA MET A 52 14.54 -5.92 1.30
C MET A 52 15.45 -7.08 0.89
N HIS A 53 15.98 -7.10 -0.35
CA HIS A 53 17.04 -8.00 -0.84
C HIS A 53 17.01 -9.44 -0.29
N MET A 54 15.83 -10.03 -0.17
CA MET A 54 15.62 -11.26 0.59
C MET A 54 16.24 -12.50 -0.06
N LYS A 55 16.74 -12.40 -1.30
CA LYS A 55 17.08 -13.54 -2.15
C LYS A 55 18.30 -14.37 -1.68
N PHE A 56 19.12 -13.86 -0.77
CA PHE A 56 20.32 -14.57 -0.24
C PHE A 56 20.43 -14.57 1.29
N GLU A 57 19.40 -14.09 2.00
CA GLU A 57 19.41 -13.93 3.46
C GLU A 57 18.71 -15.12 4.17
N LYS A 58 19.07 -15.37 5.43
CA LYS A 58 18.52 -16.50 6.21
C LYS A 58 16.98 -16.47 6.19
N LYS A 59 16.35 -17.62 5.94
CA LYS A 59 14.87 -17.81 5.92
C LYS A 59 14.16 -17.25 7.16
N PHE A 60 14.85 -17.08 8.28
CA PHE A 60 14.35 -16.42 9.48
C PHE A 60 14.13 -14.90 9.31
N LEU A 61 15.11 -14.18 8.73
CA LEU A 61 14.98 -12.73 8.49
C LEU A 61 13.85 -12.40 7.51
N GLN A 62 13.60 -13.29 6.54
CA GLN A 62 12.48 -13.11 5.62
C GLN A 62 11.12 -13.15 6.33
N LYS A 63 10.95 -14.07 7.30
CA LYS A 63 9.70 -14.19 8.07
C LYS A 63 9.47 -13.01 9.01
N VAL A 64 10.54 -12.44 9.57
CA VAL A 64 10.47 -11.24 10.41
C VAL A 64 9.95 -10.03 9.63
N ILE A 65 10.18 -9.97 8.32
CA ILE A 65 9.69 -8.92 7.44
C ILE A 65 8.25 -9.19 6.95
N ILE A 66 7.92 -10.45 6.67
CA ILE A 66 6.58 -10.83 6.21
C ILE A 66 5.54 -10.71 7.33
N LEU A 67 5.92 -10.99 8.59
CA LEU A 67 5.02 -10.90 9.74
C LEU A 67 4.38 -9.51 9.92
N PRO A 68 5.13 -8.38 9.95
CA PRO A 68 4.54 -7.04 10.06
C PRO A 68 3.74 -6.64 8.82
N MET A 69 3.97 -7.23 7.64
CA MET A 69 3.11 -7.00 6.48
C MET A 69 1.68 -7.51 6.70
N GLY A 70 1.51 -8.60 7.46
CA GLY A 70 0.17 -9.06 7.87
C GLY A 70 -0.57 -8.05 8.75
N LEU A 71 0.16 -7.37 9.64
CA LEU A 71 -0.41 -6.30 10.48
C LEU A 71 -0.86 -5.10 9.65
N VAL A 72 -0.14 -4.74 8.58
CA VAL A 72 -0.55 -3.65 7.67
C VAL A 72 -1.87 -3.99 6.99
N VAL A 73 -2.05 -5.21 6.50
CA VAL A 73 -3.33 -5.65 5.90
C VAL A 73 -4.45 -5.62 6.93
N TYR A 74 -4.19 -6.10 8.14
CA TYR A 74 -5.16 -6.02 9.24
C TYR A 74 -5.57 -4.57 9.57
N MET A 75 -4.60 -3.65 9.57
CA MET A 75 -4.85 -2.23 9.82
C MET A 75 -5.70 -1.58 8.72
N ILE A 76 -5.48 -1.93 7.45
CA ILE A 76 -6.31 -1.45 6.34
C ILE A 76 -7.77 -1.87 6.53
N ILE A 77 -8.02 -3.12 6.95
CA ILE A 77 -9.37 -3.63 7.20
C ILE A 77 -10.04 -2.85 8.35
N LEU A 78 -9.34 -2.64 9.46
CA LEU A 78 -9.89 -1.87 10.58
C LEU A 78 -10.27 -0.44 10.17
N ILE A 79 -9.41 0.25 9.45
CA ILE A 79 -9.68 1.62 8.98
C ILE A 79 -10.87 1.65 8.00
N LEU A 80 -11.03 0.62 7.16
CA LEU A 80 -12.20 0.53 6.27
C LEU A 80 -13.50 0.35 7.04
N ILE A 81 -13.52 -0.49 8.08
CA ILE A 81 -14.69 -0.69 8.94
C ILE A 81 -15.06 0.62 9.65
N GLU A 82 -14.08 1.29 10.26
CA GLU A 82 -14.27 2.59 10.91
C GLU A 82 -14.76 3.66 9.91
N GLY A 83 -14.27 3.64 8.68
CA GLY A 83 -14.73 4.53 7.61
C GLY A 83 -16.21 4.32 7.29
N VAL A 84 -16.65 3.07 7.10
CA VAL A 84 -18.06 2.73 6.82
C VAL A 84 -18.96 3.08 8.01
N PHE A 85 -18.50 2.81 9.23
CA PHE A 85 -19.23 3.15 10.45
C PHE A 85 -19.40 4.68 10.58
N THR A 86 -18.33 5.44 10.36
CA THR A 86 -18.36 6.91 10.41
C THR A 86 -19.31 7.49 9.36
N ASP A 87 -19.27 6.97 8.13
CA ASP A 87 -20.21 7.38 7.07
C ASP A 87 -21.66 7.05 7.42
N THR A 88 -21.91 5.92 8.08
CA THR A 88 -23.25 5.54 8.53
C THR A 88 -23.72 6.50 9.63
N VAL A 89 -22.90 6.75 10.65
CA VAL A 89 -23.23 7.67 11.75
C VAL A 89 -23.47 9.10 11.24
N ARG A 90 -22.65 9.59 10.31
CA ARG A 90 -22.81 10.92 9.69
C ARG A 90 -24.10 11.07 8.88
N ASN A 91 -24.65 9.99 8.32
CA ASN A 91 -25.93 10.02 7.62
C ASN A 91 -27.14 9.84 8.57
N LEU A 92 -26.91 9.32 9.78
CA LEU A 92 -27.94 9.08 10.79
C LEU A 92 -28.15 10.27 11.75
N LEU A 93 -27.13 11.10 11.95
CA LEU A 93 -27.21 12.36 12.68
C LEU A 93 -27.25 13.52 11.67
N PRO A 94 -28.24 14.44 11.74
CA PRO A 94 -28.34 15.58 10.82
C PRO A 94 -27.15 16.54 10.92
#